data_AF-A0A377TSD0-F1
#
_entry.id   AF-A0A377TSD0-F1
#
_cell.length_a   1.000
_cell.length_b   1.000
_cell.length_c   1.000
_cell.angle_alpha   90.00
_cell.angle_beta   90.00
_cell.angle_gamma   90.00
#
_symmetry.space_group_name_H-M   'P 1'
#
loop_
_entity.id
_entity.type
_entity.pdbx_description
1 polymer ?
#
loop_
_entity_poly.entity_id
_entity_poly.type
_entity_poly.pdbx_seq_one_letter_code
_entity_poly.pdbx_strand_id
1 'polypeptide(L)'
;MRRPWRAASSPVRRTAGDGLQPGGPSSPAFRSCSLHAWLFAIATAIGSWFGARFTLLPLFRIPVKMQKVSAASPLTQKPQQARRRFRQGMVVFFAMIGWGLLTAADHPRSAWRCCFGIAFGLLIERAQICFTSAFRDMWITGRTVMAKAIIFGMAASAIGIFSYVQLGMAPKIMWAGPNAAIGGLLFGFGIVLAGGCETGWMYRAVEGQVHYWWVGLGNVIGSTLLAWCWDDIAAPLATHWQKVNLLNAFGPFGGLLATYLLLLIALLLVIAWERHFFRRQAAVRTVKESA
;
A
#
# COMPACT_ATOMS: atom_id res chain seq x y z
N MET A 1 -15.96 -5.40 35.38
CA MET A 1 -15.97 -6.82 34.95
C MET A 1 -15.20 -6.94 33.64
N ARG A 2 -14.05 -7.62 33.70
CA ARG A 2 -13.11 -7.83 32.57
C ARG A 2 -13.75 -8.79 31.57
N ARG A 3 -13.92 -8.39 30.30
CA ARG A 3 -14.24 -9.34 29.22
C ARG A 3 -12.95 -10.05 28.81
N PRO A 4 -12.81 -11.37 29.04
CA PRO A 4 -11.60 -12.08 28.68
C PRO A 4 -11.50 -12.22 27.16
N TRP A 5 -10.25 -12.23 26.67
CA TRP A 5 -9.87 -12.63 25.33
C TRP A 5 -10.53 -13.96 24.95
N ARG A 6 -11.64 -13.93 24.21
CA ARG A 6 -12.18 -15.11 23.55
C ARG A 6 -11.35 -15.38 22.31
N ALA A 7 -10.43 -16.33 22.44
CA ALA A 7 -10.03 -17.15 21.32
C ALA A 7 -11.30 -17.77 20.72
N ALA A 8 -11.69 -17.32 19.52
CA ALA A 8 -12.88 -17.80 18.84
C ALA A 8 -12.58 -19.15 18.15
N SER A 9 -12.51 -20.20 18.97
CA SER A 9 -12.75 -21.57 18.57
C SER A 9 -14.07 -22.02 19.19
N SER A 10 -15.20 -21.90 18.49
CA SER A 10 -16.33 -22.85 18.59
C SER A 10 -17.33 -22.70 17.44
N PRO A 11 -18.03 -23.80 17.08
CA PRO A 11 -18.71 -24.05 15.81
C PRO A 11 -20.22 -23.71 15.89
N VAL A 12 -20.96 -23.91 14.79
CA VAL A 12 -22.39 -23.57 14.53
C VAL A 12 -22.53 -22.21 13.84
N ARG A 13 -22.75 -22.09 12.52
CA ARG A 13 -23.67 -22.85 11.66
C ARG A 13 -23.14 -22.83 10.22
N ARG A 14 -22.64 -23.98 9.75
CA ARG A 14 -22.62 -24.35 8.32
C ARG A 14 -24.03 -24.86 7.99
N THR A 15 -24.64 -24.29 6.94
CA THR A 15 -25.73 -24.77 6.06
C THR A 15 -26.53 -23.52 5.65
N ALA A 16 -26.67 -23.11 4.38
CA ALA A 16 -26.53 -23.74 3.06
C ALA A 16 -25.40 -23.06 2.25
N GLY A 17 -24.47 -23.74 1.56
CA GLY A 17 -24.59 -24.84 0.59
C GLY A 17 -24.51 -24.21 -0.81
N ASP A 18 -23.57 -24.44 -1.72
CA ASP A 18 -22.35 -25.24 -1.87
C ASP A 18 -21.46 -24.42 -2.88
N GLY A 19 -20.14 -24.46 -2.93
CA GLY A 19 -19.27 -25.61 -2.78
C GLY A 19 -17.96 -25.32 -2.04
N LEU A 20 -17.67 -26.27 -1.18
CA LEU A 20 -16.44 -26.44 -0.43
C LEU A 20 -15.38 -27.04 -1.35
N GLN A 21 -14.25 -26.36 -1.54
CA GLN A 21 -12.99 -27.05 -1.83
C GLN A 21 -12.27 -27.31 -0.51
N PRO A 22 -12.09 -28.57 -0.08
CA PRO A 22 -11.30 -28.93 1.09
C PRO A 22 -9.81 -28.95 0.71
N GLY A 23 -8.94 -28.35 1.53
CA GLY A 23 -7.51 -28.66 1.50
C GLY A 23 -6.61 -27.98 0.45
N GLY A 24 -7.03 -26.87 -0.20
CA GLY A 24 -6.18 -26.14 -1.15
C GLY A 24 -5.19 -25.15 -0.51
N PRO A 25 -4.06 -24.82 -1.17
CA PRO A 25 -3.10 -23.82 -0.68
C PRO A 25 -3.82 -22.48 -0.54
N SER A 26 -3.46 -21.72 0.51
CA SER A 26 -3.99 -20.38 0.79
C SER A 26 -4.09 -19.56 -0.50
N SER A 27 -5.31 -19.39 -1.02
CA SER A 27 -5.54 -18.78 -2.33
C SER A 27 -4.97 -17.36 -2.31
N PRO A 28 -4.02 -17.02 -3.20
CA PRO A 28 -3.47 -15.69 -3.26
C PRO A 28 -4.59 -14.68 -3.53
N ALA A 29 -4.68 -13.64 -2.68
CA ALA A 29 -5.66 -12.58 -2.78
C ALA A 29 -5.29 -11.64 -3.95
N PHE A 30 -5.54 -12.09 -5.17
CA PHE A 30 -5.21 -11.35 -6.38
C PHE A 30 -6.31 -10.33 -6.71
N ARG A 31 -6.03 -9.07 -6.33
CA ARG A 31 -6.98 -7.96 -6.34
C ARG A 31 -6.99 -7.14 -7.64
N SER A 32 -5.95 -7.28 -8.46
CA SER A 32 -5.64 -6.35 -9.57
C SER A 32 -6.68 -6.32 -10.70
N CYS A 33 -7.55 -7.33 -10.82
CA CYS A 33 -8.57 -7.40 -11.87
C CYS A 33 -10.00 -7.16 -11.37
N SER A 34 -10.18 -6.68 -10.14
CA SER A 34 -11.51 -6.39 -9.59
C SER A 34 -11.90 -4.93 -9.76
N LEU A 35 -13.17 -4.66 -10.08
CA LEU A 35 -13.75 -3.32 -10.09
C LEU A 35 -13.54 -2.60 -8.74
N HIS A 36 -13.52 -3.36 -7.65
CA HIS A 36 -13.20 -2.87 -6.31
C HIS A 36 -11.85 -2.15 -6.25
N ALA A 37 -10.81 -2.67 -6.91
CA ALA A 37 -9.48 -2.08 -6.86
C ALA A 37 -9.42 -0.73 -7.60
N TRP A 38 -10.14 -0.61 -8.71
CA TRP A 38 -10.24 0.64 -9.46
C TRP A 38 -11.04 1.71 -8.70
N LEU A 39 -12.17 1.33 -8.09
CA LEU A 39 -12.94 2.22 -7.21
C LEU A 39 -12.09 2.70 -6.03
N PHE A 40 -11.36 1.79 -5.38
CA PHE A 40 -10.46 2.12 -4.30
C PHE A 40 -9.33 3.06 -4.77
N ALA A 41 -8.71 2.78 -5.92
CA ALA A 41 -7.63 3.60 -6.45
C ALA A 41 -8.09 5.03 -6.78
N ILE A 42 -9.26 5.20 -7.41
CA ILE A 42 -9.84 6.52 -7.71
C ILE A 42 -10.17 7.25 -6.40
N ALA A 43 -10.81 6.57 -5.46
CA ALA A 43 -11.13 7.13 -4.15
C ALA A 43 -9.87 7.54 -3.37
N THR A 44 -8.79 6.75 -3.41
CA THR A 44 -7.49 7.08 -2.81
C THR A 44 -6.83 8.26 -3.51
N ALA A 45 -6.93 8.37 -4.84
CA ALA A 45 -6.43 9.54 -5.56
C ALA A 45 -7.18 10.82 -5.13
N ILE A 46 -8.51 10.76 -4.99
CA ILE A 46 -9.32 11.88 -4.51
C ILE A 46 -8.99 12.22 -3.04
N GLY A 47 -8.94 11.21 -2.17
CA GLY A 47 -8.63 11.39 -0.75
C GLY A 47 -7.23 11.99 -0.53
N SER A 48 -6.24 11.53 -1.30
CA SER A 48 -4.88 12.06 -1.26
C SER A 48 -4.78 13.50 -1.78
N TRP A 49 -5.61 13.90 -2.73
CA TRP A 49 -5.72 15.29 -3.17
C TRP A 49 -6.24 16.19 -2.05
N PHE A 50 -7.30 15.78 -1.35
CA PHE A 50 -7.81 16.49 -0.17
C PHE A 50 -6.77 16.55 0.96
N GLY A 51 -6.09 15.43 1.24
CA GLY A 51 -5.03 15.36 2.23
C GLY A 51 -3.85 16.29 1.90
N ALA A 52 -3.45 16.35 0.63
CA ALA A 52 -2.39 17.26 0.18
C ALA A 52 -2.81 18.73 0.35
N ARG A 53 -4.07 19.07 0.08
CA ARG A 53 -4.57 20.44 0.29
C ARG A 53 -4.67 20.79 1.77
N PHE A 54 -5.11 19.85 2.59
CA PHE A 54 -5.25 20.02 4.04
C PHE A 54 -3.88 20.22 4.71
N THR A 55 -2.87 19.44 4.35
CA THR A 55 -1.49 19.58 4.87
C THR A 55 -0.82 20.90 4.45
N LEU A 56 -1.29 21.53 3.38
CA LEU A 56 -0.80 22.84 2.93
C LEU A 56 -1.46 24.03 3.66
N LEU A 57 -2.44 23.80 4.55
CA LEU A 57 -3.07 24.87 5.33
C LEU A 57 -2.06 25.53 6.29
N PRO A 58 -2.19 26.85 6.52
CA PRO A 58 -1.24 27.63 7.33
C PRO A 58 -1.18 27.15 8.79
N LEU A 59 -2.21 26.46 9.29
CA LEU A 59 -2.26 25.88 10.63
C LEU A 59 -1.19 24.79 10.84
N PHE A 60 -0.84 24.04 9.81
CA PHE A 60 0.14 22.94 9.89
C PHE A 60 1.56 23.35 9.45
N ARG A 61 1.72 24.56 8.91
CA ARG A 61 3.04 25.13 8.63
C ARG A 61 3.61 25.72 9.90
N ILE A 62 4.40 24.93 10.61
CA ILE A 62 5.27 25.46 11.66
C ILE A 62 6.20 26.49 11.01
N PRO A 63 6.20 27.77 11.46
CA PRO A 63 7.10 28.77 10.93
C PRO A 63 8.52 28.43 11.37
N VAL A 64 9.21 27.63 10.56
CA VAL A 64 10.63 27.36 10.75
C VAL A 64 11.37 28.65 10.44
N LYS A 65 11.81 29.35 11.48
CA LYS A 65 12.74 30.47 11.33
C LYS A 65 14.05 29.89 10.82
N MET A 66 14.31 30.07 9.52
CA MET A 66 15.59 29.69 8.93
C MET A 66 16.68 30.55 9.56
N GLN A 67 17.40 29.98 10.54
CA GLN A 67 18.57 30.61 11.13
C GLN A 67 19.74 30.41 10.16
N LYS A 68 20.32 31.49 9.66
CA LYS A 68 21.45 31.43 8.74
C LYS A 68 22.68 30.92 9.50
N VAL A 69 23.00 29.65 9.33
CA VAL A 69 24.21 29.06 9.91
C VAL A 69 25.37 29.32 8.94
N SER A 70 26.49 29.83 9.45
CA SER A 70 27.69 30.20 8.68
C SER A 70 28.53 28.99 8.23
N ALA A 71 28.30 27.80 8.81
CA ALA A 71 28.94 26.56 8.43
C ALA A 71 27.96 25.38 8.59
N ALA A 72 28.03 24.41 7.68
CA ALA A 72 27.27 23.17 7.83
C ALA A 72 27.72 22.44 9.10
N SER A 73 26.77 22.01 9.94
CA SER A 73 27.09 21.17 11.10
C SER A 73 27.82 19.91 10.61
N PRO A 74 29.00 19.56 11.16
CA PRO A 74 29.70 18.37 10.74
C PRO A 74 28.85 17.15 11.10
N LEU A 75 28.43 16.39 10.07
CA LEU A 75 27.79 15.09 10.27
C LEU A 75 28.77 14.22 11.04
N THR A 76 28.51 13.99 12.32
CA THR A 76 29.31 13.08 13.16
C THR A 76 29.05 11.65 12.70
N GLN A 77 29.73 11.26 11.63
CA GLN A 77 29.75 9.90 11.11
C GLN A 77 30.58 9.07 12.09
N LYS A 78 29.94 8.15 12.84
CA LYS A 78 30.62 7.20 13.73
C LYS A 78 30.80 5.86 13.00
N PRO A 79 31.89 5.67 12.22
CA PRO A 79 32.03 4.51 11.34
C PRO A 79 32.06 3.18 12.08
N GLN A 80 32.62 3.15 13.30
CA GLN A 80 32.61 1.94 14.13
C GLN A 80 31.21 1.53 14.61
N GLN A 81 30.36 2.52 14.92
CA GLN A 81 28.98 2.26 15.32
C GLN A 81 28.15 1.73 14.15
N ALA A 82 28.36 2.27 12.94
CA ALA A 82 27.75 1.77 11.72
C ALA A 82 28.17 0.32 11.43
N ARG A 83 29.46 0.00 11.52
CA ARG A 83 29.97 -1.36 11.31
C ARG A 83 29.42 -2.36 12.34
N ARG A 84 29.28 -1.95 13.61
CA ARG A 84 28.67 -2.80 14.66
C ARG A 84 27.19 -3.05 14.39
N ARG A 85 26.41 -2.02 14.04
CA ARG A 85 24.99 -2.15 13.68
C ARG A 85 24.79 -3.01 12.44
N PHE A 86 25.65 -2.86 11.42
CA PHE A 86 25.64 -3.72 10.24
C PHE A 86 25.92 -5.19 10.59
N ARG A 87 26.92 -5.46 11.44
CA ARG A 87 27.21 -6.82 11.90
C ARG A 87 26.05 -7.42 12.69
N GLN A 88 25.39 -6.63 13.56
CA GLN A 88 24.19 -7.05 14.27
C GLN A 88 23.05 -7.39 13.29
N GLY A 89 22.82 -6.55 12.28
CA GLY A 89 21.84 -6.81 11.23
C GLY A 89 22.12 -8.10 10.46
N MET A 90 23.40 -8.34 10.11
CA MET A 90 23.83 -9.54 9.42
C MET A 90 23.62 -10.82 10.25
N VAL A 91 23.90 -10.76 11.56
CA VAL A 91 23.64 -11.88 12.48
C VAL A 91 22.15 -12.19 12.56
N VAL A 92 21.29 -11.17 12.71
CA VAL A 92 19.83 -11.36 12.75
C VAL A 92 19.31 -11.95 11.43
N PHE A 93 19.84 -11.48 10.29
CA PHE A 93 19.46 -11.98 8.98
C PHE A 93 19.79 -13.47 8.81
N PHE A 94 21.02 -13.90 9.12
CA PHE A 94 21.39 -15.31 9.06
C PHE A 94 20.66 -16.16 10.10
N ALA A 95 20.39 -15.62 11.30
CA ALA A 95 19.60 -16.31 12.32
C ALA A 95 18.15 -16.55 11.84
N MET A 96 17.53 -15.58 11.17
CA MET A 96 16.18 -15.73 10.61
C MET A 96 16.14 -16.74 9.45
N ILE A 97 17.15 -16.75 8.58
CA ILE A 97 17.27 -17.77 7.52
C ILE A 97 17.49 -19.15 8.14
N GLY A 98 18.39 -19.26 9.12
CA GLY A 98 18.63 -20.52 9.84
C GLY A 98 17.36 -21.03 10.52
N TRP A 99 16.60 -20.15 11.18
CA TRP A 99 15.31 -20.48 11.77
C TRP A 99 14.27 -20.93 10.73
N GLY A 100 14.23 -20.26 9.58
CA GLY A 100 13.38 -20.64 8.45
C GLY A 100 13.72 -22.03 7.89
N LEU A 101 15.00 -22.37 7.83
CA LEU A 101 15.47 -23.69 7.37
C LEU A 101 15.22 -24.79 8.39
N LEU A 102 15.41 -24.51 9.69
CA LEU A 102 15.11 -25.48 10.75
C LEU A 102 13.60 -25.80 10.82
N THR A 103 12.76 -24.79 10.70
CA THR A 103 11.29 -24.97 10.65
C THR A 103 10.79 -25.56 9.33
N ALA A 104 11.66 -25.70 8.32
CA ALA A 104 11.31 -26.35 7.05
C ALA A 104 11.12 -27.86 7.20
N ALA A 105 11.79 -28.49 8.18
CA ALA A 105 11.65 -29.91 8.47
C ALA A 105 10.25 -30.26 9.01
N ASP A 106 9.71 -29.43 9.90
CA ASP A 106 8.42 -29.69 10.56
C ASP A 106 7.23 -29.12 9.76
N HIS A 107 7.38 -27.92 9.16
CA HIS A 107 6.31 -27.21 8.48
C HIS A 107 6.79 -26.49 7.21
N PRO A 108 6.90 -27.20 6.07
CA PRO A 108 7.47 -26.64 4.83
C PRO A 108 6.72 -25.42 4.29
N ARG A 109 5.40 -25.28 4.58
CA ARG A 109 4.61 -24.11 4.17
C ARG A 109 4.99 -22.83 4.90
N SER A 110 5.45 -22.91 6.15
CA SER A 110 5.81 -21.74 6.96
C SER A 110 7.21 -21.24 6.61
N ALA A 111 8.14 -22.16 6.34
CA ALA A 111 9.48 -21.84 5.88
C ALA A 111 9.47 -21.04 4.56
N TRP A 112 8.70 -21.48 3.56
CA TRP A 112 8.58 -20.76 2.29
C TRP A 112 8.06 -19.33 2.46
N ARG A 113 7.06 -19.12 3.34
CA ARG A 113 6.51 -17.79 3.64
C ARG A 113 7.54 -16.88 4.30
N CYS A 114 8.38 -17.42 5.17
CA CYS A 114 9.45 -16.68 5.84
C CYS A 114 10.51 -16.21 4.83
N CYS A 115 11.02 -17.14 4.01
CA CYS A 115 12.01 -16.82 2.97
C CYS A 115 11.46 -15.79 1.96
N PHE A 116 10.21 -15.96 1.52
CA PHE A 116 9.55 -15.00 0.64
C PHE A 116 9.40 -13.63 1.31
N GLY A 117 9.00 -13.58 2.58
CA GLY A 117 8.86 -12.33 3.33
C GLY A 117 10.18 -11.58 3.49
N ILE A 118 11.27 -12.29 3.77
CA ILE A 118 12.61 -11.69 3.88
C ILE A 118 13.06 -11.13 2.52
N ALA A 119 12.94 -11.91 1.44
CA ALA A 119 13.31 -11.47 0.10
C ALA A 119 12.47 -10.27 -0.35
N PHE A 120 11.16 -10.32 -0.13
CA PHE A 120 10.23 -9.24 -0.46
C PHE A 120 10.51 -7.96 0.35
N GLY A 121 10.83 -8.09 1.64
CA GLY A 121 11.21 -6.97 2.49
C GLY A 121 12.48 -6.26 2.01
N LEU A 122 13.52 -7.02 1.66
CA LEU A 122 14.76 -6.47 1.09
C LEU A 122 14.52 -5.75 -0.24
N LEU A 123 13.65 -6.30 -1.09
CA LEU A 123 13.27 -5.66 -2.34
C LEU A 123 12.53 -4.35 -2.09
N ILE A 124 11.60 -4.29 -1.14
CA ILE A 124 10.88 -3.05 -0.79
C ILE A 124 11.82 -1.98 -0.25
N GLU A 125 12.74 -2.35 0.65
CA GLU A 125 13.73 -1.42 1.21
C GLU A 125 14.57 -0.78 0.10
N ARG A 126 15.04 -1.58 -0.86
CA ARG A 126 15.88 -1.09 -1.97
C ARG A 126 15.09 -0.34 -3.04
N ALA A 127 13.88 -0.77 -3.33
CA ALA A 127 13.03 -0.14 -4.34
C ALA A 127 12.36 1.15 -3.82
N GLN A 128 12.34 1.37 -2.50
CA GLN A 128 11.73 2.53 -1.84
C GLN A 128 10.30 2.84 -2.33
N ILE A 129 9.53 1.78 -2.63
CA ILE A 129 8.18 1.90 -3.19
C ILE A 129 7.22 2.35 -2.09
N CYS A 130 6.72 3.57 -2.22
CA CYS A 130 5.76 4.18 -1.31
C CYS A 130 4.63 4.83 -2.11
N PHE A 131 3.42 4.26 -2.03
CA PHE A 131 2.22 4.82 -2.67
C PHE A 131 1.95 6.26 -2.20
N THR A 132 2.20 6.54 -0.93
CA THR A 132 2.03 7.88 -0.34
C THR A 132 2.91 8.93 -0.98
N SER A 133 4.20 8.61 -1.20
CA SER A 133 5.13 9.53 -1.85
C SER A 133 4.71 9.77 -3.30
N ALA A 134 4.25 8.73 -4.01
CA ALA A 134 3.76 8.88 -5.38
C ALA A 134 2.57 9.85 -5.48
N PHE A 135 1.55 9.71 -4.62
CA PHE A 135 0.40 10.61 -4.63
C PHE A 135 0.76 12.02 -4.15
N ARG A 136 1.45 12.14 -3.00
CA ARG A 136 1.83 13.44 -2.43
C ARG A 136 2.72 14.23 -3.38
N ASP A 137 3.74 13.60 -3.95
CA ASP A 137 4.70 14.28 -4.82
C ASP A 137 4.05 14.67 -6.16
N MET A 138 3.08 13.88 -6.66
CA MET A 138 2.27 14.22 -7.83
C MET A 138 1.38 15.47 -7.60
N TRP A 139 0.77 15.61 -6.42
CA TRP A 139 -0.11 16.74 -6.10
C TRP A 139 0.66 18.02 -5.72
N ILE A 140 1.75 17.90 -4.95
CA ILE A 140 2.48 19.04 -4.41
C ILE A 140 3.59 19.51 -5.37
N THR A 141 4.37 18.57 -5.92
CA THR A 141 5.59 18.89 -6.69
C THR A 141 5.47 18.61 -8.19
N GLY A 142 4.43 17.88 -8.63
CA GLY A 142 4.27 17.45 -10.02
C GLY A 142 5.21 16.32 -10.44
N ARG A 143 6.04 15.78 -9.55
CA ARG A 143 6.93 14.65 -9.87
C ARG A 143 6.12 13.35 -9.97
N THR A 144 6.12 12.74 -11.15
CA THR A 144 5.31 11.53 -11.43
C THR A 144 6.12 10.23 -11.57
N VAL A 145 7.44 10.26 -11.35
CA VAL A 145 8.34 9.11 -11.55
C VAL A 145 7.86 7.87 -10.77
N MET A 146 7.54 8.06 -9.49
CA MET A 146 7.07 6.97 -8.62
C MET A 146 5.67 6.47 -9.02
N ALA A 147 4.78 7.36 -9.45
CA ALA A 147 3.46 6.98 -9.93
C ALA A 147 3.54 6.12 -11.21
N LYS A 148 4.41 6.51 -12.16
CA LYS A 148 4.68 5.73 -13.38
C LYS A 148 5.26 4.36 -13.06
N ALA A 149 6.25 4.28 -12.16
CA ALA A 149 6.84 3.02 -11.71
C ALA A 149 5.81 2.06 -11.10
N ILE A 150 4.88 2.57 -10.27
CA ILE A 150 3.80 1.78 -9.68
C ILE A 150 2.85 1.24 -10.77
N ILE A 151 2.49 2.04 -11.77
CA ILE A 151 1.63 1.60 -12.89
C ILE A 151 2.29 0.47 -13.67
N PHE A 152 3.58 0.59 -14.01
CA PHE A 152 4.32 -0.48 -14.67
C PHE A 152 4.47 -1.74 -13.80
N GLY A 153 4.68 -1.58 -12.49
CA GLY A 153 4.71 -2.68 -11.54
C GLY A 153 3.37 -3.43 -11.45
N MET A 154 2.25 -2.72 -11.46
CA MET A 154 0.91 -3.31 -11.52
C MET A 154 0.65 -4.02 -12.86
N ALA A 155 1.11 -3.44 -13.97
CA ALA A 155 1.01 -4.05 -15.29
C ALA A 155 1.80 -5.37 -15.38
N ALA A 156 3.01 -5.43 -14.82
CA ALA A 156 3.79 -6.66 -14.74
C ALA A 156 3.14 -7.70 -13.80
N SER A 157 2.61 -7.24 -12.66
CA SER A 157 1.91 -8.10 -11.70
C SER A 157 0.65 -8.73 -12.32
N ALA A 158 -0.06 -8.01 -13.20
CA ALA A 158 -1.23 -8.52 -13.90
C ALA A 158 -0.91 -9.73 -14.80
N ILE A 159 0.25 -9.77 -15.44
CA ILE A 159 0.71 -10.94 -16.23
C ILE A 159 0.89 -12.16 -15.32
N GLY A 160 1.55 -11.96 -14.19
CA GLY A 160 1.75 -13.02 -13.20
C GLY A 160 0.43 -13.56 -12.65
N ILE A 161 -0.54 -12.70 -12.42
CA ILE A 161 -1.89 -13.13 -11.97
C ILE A 161 -2.59 -13.92 -13.07
N PHE A 162 -2.51 -13.47 -14.32
CA PHE A 162 -3.13 -14.14 -15.45
C PHE A 162 -2.59 -15.56 -15.64
N SER A 163 -1.27 -15.77 -15.52
CA SER A 163 -0.70 -17.12 -15.62
C SER A 163 -1.21 -18.06 -14.52
N TYR A 164 -1.42 -17.57 -13.30
CA TYR A 164 -2.02 -18.37 -12.22
C TYR A 164 -3.51 -18.67 -12.42
N VAL A 165 -4.26 -17.76 -13.03
CA VAL A 165 -5.69 -18.00 -13.35
C VAL A 165 -5.82 -19.07 -14.43
N GLN A 166 -4.93 -19.10 -15.42
CA GLN A 166 -4.90 -20.15 -16.46
C GLN A 166 -4.56 -21.53 -15.89
N LEU A 167 -3.83 -21.59 -14.76
CA LEU A 167 -3.53 -22.81 -14.02
C LEU A 167 -4.69 -23.29 -13.12
N GLY A 168 -5.87 -22.66 -13.21
CA GLY A 168 -7.08 -23.07 -12.50
C GLY A 168 -7.20 -22.57 -11.05
N MET A 169 -6.34 -21.64 -10.61
CA MET A 169 -6.46 -21.05 -9.28
C MET A 169 -7.56 -19.98 -9.24
N ALA A 170 -8.60 -20.23 -8.43
CA ALA A 170 -9.73 -19.32 -8.30
C ALA A 170 -9.33 -17.98 -7.65
N PRO A 171 -9.61 -16.83 -8.29
CA PRO A 171 -9.34 -15.52 -7.71
C PRO A 171 -10.27 -15.24 -6.53
N LYS A 172 -9.72 -14.71 -5.42
CA LYS A 172 -10.53 -14.31 -4.25
C LYS A 172 -11.22 -12.98 -4.53
N ILE A 173 -12.54 -13.04 -4.75
CA ILE A 173 -13.36 -11.89 -5.17
C ILE A 173 -13.81 -11.08 -3.94
N MET A 174 -13.55 -9.78 -3.99
CA MET A 174 -14.01 -8.81 -2.98
C MET A 174 -15.21 -8.02 -3.53
N TRP A 175 -16.12 -7.66 -2.64
CA TRP A 175 -17.34 -6.90 -2.94
C TRP A 175 -17.00 -5.49 -3.46
N ALA A 176 -17.44 -5.15 -4.67
CA ALA A 176 -17.29 -3.80 -5.24
C ALA A 176 -18.48 -2.94 -4.78
N GLY A 177 -18.43 -2.45 -3.53
CA GLY A 177 -19.47 -1.60 -2.96
C GLY A 177 -18.95 -0.23 -2.51
N PRO A 178 -19.81 0.63 -1.93
CA PRO A 178 -19.48 1.93 -1.34
C PRO A 178 -18.39 1.83 -0.26
N ASN A 179 -18.27 0.68 0.38
CA ASN A 179 -17.20 0.36 1.32
C ASN A 179 -15.80 0.58 0.73
N ALA A 180 -15.58 0.24 -0.54
CA ALA A 180 -14.31 0.43 -1.24
C ALA A 180 -14.02 1.92 -1.47
N ALA A 181 -15.04 2.70 -1.80
CA ALA A 181 -14.91 4.13 -2.04
C ALA A 181 -14.66 4.90 -0.73
N ILE A 182 -15.43 4.63 0.33
CA ILE A 182 -15.24 5.27 1.64
C ILE A 182 -13.88 4.88 2.22
N GLY A 183 -13.54 3.59 2.16
CA GLY A 183 -12.23 3.10 2.60
C GLY A 183 -11.09 3.73 1.81
N GLY A 184 -11.22 3.83 0.48
CA GLY A 184 -10.22 4.45 -0.38
C GLY A 184 -10.02 5.94 -0.10
N LEU A 185 -11.09 6.69 0.16
CA LEU A 185 -11.04 8.11 0.52
C LEU A 185 -10.33 8.33 1.86
N LEU A 186 -10.75 7.60 2.90
CA LEU A 186 -10.14 7.69 4.24
C LEU A 186 -8.68 7.25 4.23
N PHE A 187 -8.38 6.17 3.50
CA PHE A 187 -7.02 5.69 3.32
C PHE A 187 -6.16 6.72 2.60
N GLY A 188 -6.62 7.26 1.46
CA GLY A 188 -5.90 8.28 0.69
C GLY A 188 -5.63 9.56 1.47
N PHE A 189 -6.61 10.03 2.24
CA PHE A 189 -6.45 11.18 3.13
C PHE A 189 -5.43 10.88 4.25
N GLY A 190 -5.58 9.73 4.92
CA GLY A 190 -4.75 9.32 6.05
C GLY A 190 -3.29 9.13 5.67
N ILE A 191 -2.99 8.48 4.54
CA ILE A 191 -1.61 8.26 4.12
C ILE A 191 -0.88 9.60 3.88
N VAL A 192 -1.53 10.59 3.25
CA VAL A 192 -0.89 11.89 2.97
C VAL A 192 -0.64 12.67 4.26
N LEU A 193 -1.59 12.63 5.20
CA LEU A 193 -1.46 13.28 6.50
C LEU A 193 -0.33 12.64 7.34
N ALA A 194 -0.27 11.31 7.38
CA ALA A 194 0.75 10.57 8.11
C ALA A 194 2.12 10.58 7.41
N GLY A 195 2.17 10.89 6.11
CA GLY A 195 3.39 10.93 5.32
C GLY A 195 4.01 9.56 5.01
N GLY A 196 3.27 8.45 5.20
CA GLY A 196 3.69 7.08 4.89
C GLY A 196 2.51 6.10 4.76
N CYS A 197 2.69 5.05 3.95
CA CYS A 197 1.79 3.89 3.80
C CYS A 197 2.43 2.66 4.47
N GLU A 198 1.80 1.48 4.49
CA GLU A 198 2.35 0.29 5.16
C GLU A 198 3.83 0.02 4.83
N THR A 199 4.20 0.03 3.55
CA THR A 199 5.60 -0.14 3.13
C THR A 199 6.44 1.10 3.47
N GLY A 200 5.85 2.29 3.29
CA GLY A 200 6.49 3.60 3.45
C GLY A 200 6.96 3.92 4.88
N TRP A 201 6.15 3.63 5.89
CA TRP A 201 6.57 3.88 7.28
C TRP A 201 7.60 2.84 7.73
N MET A 202 7.48 1.60 7.25
CA MET A 202 8.34 0.49 7.69
C MET A 202 9.80 0.72 7.27
N TYR A 203 10.09 1.00 5.98
CA TYR A 203 11.48 1.22 5.57
C TYR A 203 12.07 2.51 6.17
N ARG A 204 11.29 3.60 6.26
CA ARG A 204 11.75 4.90 6.80
C ARG A 204 12.01 4.85 8.30
N ALA A 205 11.20 4.09 9.05
CA ALA A 205 11.44 3.83 10.46
C ALA A 205 12.76 3.08 10.69
N VAL A 206 13.08 2.13 9.80
CA VAL A 206 14.31 1.32 9.86
C VAL A 206 15.54 2.09 9.35
N GLU A 207 15.39 3.05 8.43
CA GLU A 207 16.43 4.01 8.04
C GLU A 207 16.82 4.98 9.18
N GLY A 208 16.07 4.99 10.28
CA GLY A 208 16.36 5.76 11.49
C GLY A 208 15.51 7.02 11.68
N GLN A 209 14.47 7.20 10.87
CA GLN A 209 13.53 8.33 11.02
C GLN A 209 12.51 8.01 12.12
N VAL A 210 12.77 8.48 13.34
CA VAL A 210 11.96 8.18 14.55
C VAL A 210 10.48 8.58 14.39
N HIS A 211 10.19 9.62 13.61
CA HIS A 211 8.81 10.04 13.34
C HIS A 211 7.95 8.92 12.74
N TYR A 212 8.52 8.05 11.90
CA TYR A 212 7.78 6.97 11.24
C TYR A 212 7.42 5.81 12.17
N TRP A 213 8.03 5.72 13.36
CA TRP A 213 7.62 4.76 14.38
C TRP A 213 6.22 5.08 14.94
N TRP A 214 5.90 6.36 15.11
CA TRP A 214 4.58 6.79 15.53
C TRP A 214 3.51 6.51 14.47
N VAL A 215 3.88 6.69 13.19
CA VAL A 215 3.01 6.33 12.06
C VAL A 215 2.71 4.84 12.05
N GLY A 216 3.74 4.00 12.29
CA GLY A 216 3.59 2.56 12.41
C GLY A 216 2.69 2.13 13.55
N LEU A 217 2.88 2.71 14.74
CA LEU A 217 2.05 2.43 15.90
C LEU A 217 0.58 2.79 15.64
N GLY A 218 0.33 3.97 15.05
CA GLY A 218 -1.02 4.40 14.67
C GLY A 218 -1.67 3.45 13.65
N ASN A 219 -0.90 2.95 12.68
CA ASN A 219 -1.38 1.97 11.71
C ASN A 219 -1.75 0.63 12.37
N VAL A 220 -0.92 0.11 13.28
CA VAL A 220 -1.21 -1.14 14.01
C VAL A 220 -2.46 -0.99 14.89
N ILE A 221 -2.57 0.11 15.63
CA ILE A 221 -3.76 0.36 16.47
C ILE A 221 -5.01 0.54 15.60
N GLY A 222 -4.93 1.35 14.54
CA GLY A 222 -6.04 1.62 13.64
C GLY A 222 -6.54 0.39 12.91
N SER A 223 -5.64 -0.45 12.38
CA SER A 223 -5.99 -1.70 11.71
C SER A 223 -6.60 -2.72 12.68
N THR A 224 -6.10 -2.79 13.91
CA THR A 224 -6.66 -3.66 14.97
C THR A 224 -8.06 -3.20 15.39
N LEU A 225 -8.25 -1.89 15.59
CA LEU A 225 -9.55 -1.32 15.93
C LEU A 225 -10.57 -1.53 14.80
N LEU A 226 -10.15 -1.30 13.55
CA LEU A 226 -11.00 -1.55 12.40
C LEU A 226 -11.42 -3.01 12.33
N ALA A 227 -10.49 -3.95 12.54
CA ALA A 227 -10.80 -5.38 12.58
C ALA A 227 -11.79 -5.74 13.70
N TRP A 228 -11.70 -5.06 14.84
CA TRP A 228 -12.62 -5.25 15.96
C TRP A 228 -14.03 -4.69 15.67
N CYS A 229 -14.14 -3.51 15.05
CA CYS A 229 -15.43 -2.91 14.67
C CYS A 229 -15.99 -3.44 13.34
N TRP A 230 -15.25 -4.28 12.62
CA TRP A 230 -15.61 -4.67 11.25
C TRP A 230 -16.92 -5.46 11.20
N ASP A 231 -17.18 -6.33 12.18
CA ASP A 231 -18.38 -7.18 12.20
C ASP A 231 -19.68 -6.35 12.26
N ASP A 232 -19.66 -5.21 12.97
CA ASP A 232 -20.80 -4.28 13.09
C ASP A 232 -20.96 -3.38 11.85
N ILE A 233 -19.85 -3.00 11.22
CA ILE A 233 -19.82 -2.11 10.05
C ILE A 233 -20.08 -2.89 8.75
N ALA A 234 -19.68 -4.15 8.66
CA ALA A 234 -19.78 -4.96 7.45
C ALA A 234 -21.23 -5.30 7.07
N ALA A 235 -22.11 -5.48 8.06
CA ALA A 235 -23.51 -5.83 7.84
C ALA A 235 -24.28 -4.79 6.99
N PRO A 236 -24.22 -3.47 7.26
CA PRO A 236 -24.87 -2.45 6.42
C PRO A 236 -24.08 -2.05 5.16
N LEU A 237 -22.75 -2.21 5.14
CA LEU A 237 -21.90 -1.65 4.07
C LEU A 237 -21.49 -2.65 2.97
N ALA A 238 -21.51 -3.96 3.23
CA ALA A 238 -20.92 -4.96 2.34
C ALA A 238 -21.91 -5.95 1.70
N THR A 239 -23.09 -6.17 2.28
CA THR A 239 -23.98 -7.29 1.93
C THR A 239 -24.92 -7.00 0.73
N HIS A 240 -25.22 -5.73 0.43
CA HIS A 240 -26.20 -5.36 -0.60
C HIS A 240 -25.64 -5.12 -2.01
N TRP A 241 -24.31 -5.18 -2.21
CA TRP A 241 -23.69 -4.81 -3.50
C TRP A 241 -23.22 -6.03 -4.29
N GLN A 242 -23.35 -6.01 -5.61
CA GLN A 242 -22.94 -7.14 -6.45
C GLN A 242 -21.40 -7.28 -6.49
N LYS A 243 -20.92 -8.53 -6.43
CA LYS A 243 -19.52 -8.89 -6.69
C LYS A 243 -19.24 -8.79 -8.20
N VAL A 244 -19.12 -7.59 -8.74
CA VAL A 244 -18.81 -7.39 -10.16
C VAL A 244 -17.33 -7.68 -10.40
N ASN A 245 -17.06 -8.79 -11.09
CA ASN A 245 -15.73 -9.20 -11.49
C ASN A 245 -15.58 -9.00 -13.01
N LEU A 246 -14.57 -8.22 -13.42
CA LEU A 246 -14.28 -8.03 -14.85
C LEU A 246 -13.92 -9.37 -15.53
N LEU A 247 -13.41 -10.38 -14.80
CA LEU A 247 -13.13 -11.71 -15.35
C LEU A 247 -14.40 -12.54 -15.63
N ASN A 248 -15.45 -12.39 -14.84
CA ASN A 248 -16.69 -13.15 -15.04
C ASN A 248 -17.60 -12.50 -16.10
N ALA A 249 -17.48 -11.18 -16.29
CA ALA A 249 -18.26 -10.44 -17.29
C ALA A 249 -17.63 -10.48 -18.70
N PHE A 250 -16.29 -10.51 -18.81
CA PHE A 250 -15.57 -10.41 -20.09
C PHE A 250 -14.67 -11.62 -20.43
N GLY A 251 -14.64 -12.64 -19.57
CA GLY A 251 -13.74 -13.81 -19.71
C GLY A 251 -12.27 -13.51 -19.33
N PRO A 252 -11.40 -14.54 -19.25
CA PRO A 252 -10.01 -14.39 -18.80
C PRO A 252 -9.20 -13.38 -19.64
N PHE A 253 -9.33 -13.47 -20.96
CA PHE A 253 -8.63 -12.58 -21.89
C PHE A 253 -9.25 -11.16 -21.92
N GLY A 254 -10.57 -11.04 -21.78
CA GLY A 254 -11.24 -9.74 -21.73
C GLY A 254 -10.97 -8.98 -20.44
N GLY A 255 -10.90 -9.67 -19.29
CA GLY A 255 -10.52 -9.07 -18.01
C GLY A 255 -9.06 -8.56 -18.00
N LEU A 256 -8.15 -9.29 -18.65
CA LEU A 256 -6.76 -8.87 -18.83
C LEU A 256 -6.68 -7.62 -19.71
N LEU A 257 -7.33 -7.63 -20.87
CA LEU A 257 -7.34 -6.50 -21.81
C LEU A 257 -7.96 -5.25 -21.16
N ALA A 258 -9.06 -5.39 -20.44
CA ALA A 258 -9.69 -4.30 -19.71
C ALA A 258 -8.76 -3.71 -18.63
N THR A 259 -8.02 -4.57 -17.91
CA THR A 259 -7.04 -4.13 -16.91
C THR A 259 -5.91 -3.33 -17.57
N TYR A 260 -5.38 -3.78 -18.71
CA TYR A 260 -4.36 -3.03 -19.46
C TYR A 260 -4.87 -1.71 -20.00
N LEU A 261 -6.10 -1.69 -20.53
CA LEU A 261 -6.71 -0.47 -21.05
C LEU A 261 -6.92 0.55 -19.93
N LEU A 262 -7.38 0.13 -18.76
CA LEU A 262 -7.53 1.01 -17.59
C LEU A 262 -6.16 1.50 -17.06
N LEU A 263 -5.13 0.66 -17.06
CA LEU A 263 -3.77 1.06 -16.69
C LEU A 263 -3.18 2.06 -17.69
N LEU A 264 -3.45 1.88 -18.98
CA LEU A 264 -3.05 2.82 -20.03
C LEU A 264 -3.75 4.17 -19.85
N ILE A 265 -5.07 4.17 -19.60
CA ILE A 265 -5.82 5.39 -19.29
C ILE A 265 -5.23 6.08 -18.06
N ALA A 266 -4.96 5.34 -16.98
CA ALA A 266 -4.35 5.89 -15.78
C ALA A 266 -2.97 6.51 -16.06
N LEU A 267 -2.13 5.85 -16.88
CA LEU A 267 -0.83 6.38 -17.29
C LEU A 267 -0.97 7.68 -18.10
N LEU A 268 -1.89 7.72 -19.06
CA LEU A 268 -2.18 8.90 -19.86
C LEU A 268 -2.69 10.06 -18.99
N LEU A 269 -3.54 9.79 -18.01
CA LEU A 269 -4.02 10.80 -17.06
C LEU A 269 -2.89 11.36 -16.21
N VAL A 270 -1.96 10.52 -15.73
CA VAL A 270 -0.79 10.97 -14.97
C VAL A 270 0.12 11.85 -15.83
N ILE A 271 0.36 11.49 -17.10
CA ILE A 271 1.16 12.29 -18.03
C ILE A 271 0.44 13.61 -18.38
N ALA A 272 -0.87 13.58 -18.60
CA ALA A 272 -1.66 14.77 -18.87
C ALA A 272 -1.65 15.73 -17.67
N TRP A 273 -1.75 15.20 -16.45
CA TRP A 273 -1.65 15.96 -15.21
C TRP A 273 -0.27 16.61 -15.06
N GLU A 274 0.81 15.85 -15.29
CA GLU A 274 2.19 16.35 -15.28
C GLU A 274 2.35 17.54 -16.24
N ARG A 275 1.90 17.40 -17.49
CA ARG A 275 1.94 18.47 -18.50
C ARG A 275 1.10 19.68 -18.11
N HIS A 276 -0.05 19.48 -17.45
CA HIS A 276 -0.90 20.58 -16.99
C HIS A 276 -0.27 21.32 -15.79
N PHE A 277 0.33 20.59 -14.86
CA PHE A 277 0.97 21.14 -13.68
C PHE A 277 2.17 22.04 -14.04
N PHE A 278 3.06 21.58 -14.91
CA PHE A 278 4.21 22.39 -15.35
C PHE A 278 3.80 23.59 -16.20
N ARG A 279 2.76 23.46 -17.04
CA ARG A 279 2.20 24.62 -17.79
C ARG A 279 1.64 25.69 -16.85
N ARG A 280 0.92 25.29 -15.80
CA ARG A 280 0.42 26.23 -14.79
C ARG A 280 1.56 26.92 -14.03
N GLN A 281 2.61 26.20 -13.63
CA GLN A 281 3.74 26.80 -12.94
C GLN A 281 4.50 27.79 -13.83
N ALA A 282 4.70 27.46 -15.11
CA ALA A 282 5.32 28.37 -16.07
C ALA A 282 4.51 29.67 -16.21
N ALA A 283 3.17 29.57 -16.34
CA ALA A 283 2.29 30.72 -16.44
C ALA A 283 2.29 31.60 -15.17
N VAL A 284 2.35 31.01 -13.98
CA VAL A 284 2.44 31.77 -12.72
C VAL A 284 3.79 32.50 -12.61
N ARG A 285 4.87 31.89 -13.11
CA ARG A 285 6.20 32.51 -13.11
C ARG A 285 6.26 33.72 -14.04
N THR A 286 5.73 33.61 -15.25
CA THR A 286 5.68 34.73 -16.20
C THR A 286 4.89 35.92 -15.65
N VAL A 287 3.76 35.67 -14.96
CA VAL A 287 2.98 36.76 -14.32
C VAL A 287 3.77 37.46 -13.22
N LYS A 288 4.58 36.73 -12.43
CA LYS A 288 5.44 37.32 -11.40
C LYS A 288 6.67 38.06 -11.93
N GLU A 289 7.14 37.73 -13.13
CA GLU A 289 8.26 38.44 -13.76
C GLU A 289 7.78 39.70 -14.51
N SER A 290 6.49 39.78 -14.83
CA SER A 290 5.84 40.94 -15.47
C SER A 290 5.15 41.93 -14.50
N ALA A 291 5.10 41.62 -13.20
CA ALA A 291 4.49 42.43 -12.14
C ALA A 291 5.55 42.93 -11.15
#